data_AF-A0A1Z5S5N5-F1
#
_entry.id   AF-A0A1Z5S5N5-F1
#
_cell.length_a   1.000
_cell.length_b   1.000
_cell.length_c   1.000
_cell.angle_alpha   90.00
_cell.angle_beta   90.00
_cell.angle_gamma   90.00
#
_symmetry.space_group_name_H-M   'P 1'
#
loop_
_entity.id
_entity.type
_entity.pdbx_description
1 polymer ?
#
loop_
_entity_poly.entity_id
_entity_poly.type
_entity_poly.pdbx_seq_one_letter_code
_entity_poly.pdbx_strand_id
1 'polypeptide(L)'
;MGASESLLSRQQLQQLRPQWADEITTVSEGRRDDADADPLVRRIRSLTIAPPLLSSQSEAEAESSLTDILVRKPSISSATSGNLNPNVLAELFSLYREWQEENAKKISRKQLFSLLIFYLDGKEEIENKIETADALAVKLLQRFNYSLTSMRSTSHNLAEVHPLQIEVGELKGSLTEVISNCDALCKRIAAEGPESLRSSVQPFIPARAEAEGSGSLDPKQES
;
A
#
# COMPACT_ATOMS: atom_id res chain seq x y z
N MET A 1 -51.44 26.38 20.19
CA MET A 1 -51.08 24.95 20.21
C MET A 1 -50.43 24.65 18.86
N GLY A 2 -49.20 24.21 18.71
CA GLY A 2 -48.11 23.92 19.64
C GLY A 2 -46.82 23.86 18.80
N ALA A 3 -45.72 24.35 19.35
CA ALA A 3 -44.38 24.06 18.85
C ALA A 3 -44.02 22.62 19.24
N SER A 4 -43.36 21.87 18.37
CA SER A 4 -42.47 20.77 18.76
C SER A 4 -41.60 20.27 17.59
N GLU A 5 -40.30 20.59 17.69
CA GLU A 5 -39.12 19.69 17.61
C GLU A 5 -38.84 18.86 16.34
N SER A 6 -37.70 19.16 15.68
CA SER A 6 -36.67 18.14 15.46
C SER A 6 -35.34 18.75 15.01
N LEU A 7 -34.46 18.91 15.99
CA LEU A 7 -33.02 19.10 15.83
C LEU A 7 -32.33 17.73 15.74
N LEU A 8 -32.44 17.00 14.63
CA LEU A 8 -31.72 15.73 14.45
C LEU A 8 -31.38 15.45 12.98
N SER A 9 -30.58 16.31 12.34
CA SER A 9 -29.95 15.92 11.06
C SER A 9 -28.69 16.69 10.65
N ARG A 10 -27.93 17.23 11.63
CA ARG A 10 -26.60 17.78 11.36
C ARG A 10 -25.45 16.96 11.96
N GLN A 11 -25.76 15.78 12.53
CA GLN A 11 -24.82 14.95 13.27
C GLN A 11 -24.56 13.58 12.62
N GLN A 12 -24.98 13.38 11.36
CA GLN A 12 -24.85 12.09 10.66
C GLN A 12 -24.05 12.12 9.35
N LEU A 13 -23.40 13.25 9.02
CA LEU A 13 -22.49 13.35 7.88
C LEU A 13 -21.00 13.26 8.24
N GLN A 14 -20.66 12.78 9.43
CA GLN A 14 -19.28 12.79 9.92
C GLN A 14 -18.69 11.45 10.36
N GLN A 15 -19.30 10.33 9.98
CA GLN A 15 -18.68 9.02 10.16
C GLN A 15 -18.94 8.09 8.98
N LEU A 16 -18.12 8.25 7.93
CA LEU A 16 -17.47 7.13 7.23
C LEU A 16 -16.46 7.72 6.23
N ARG A 17 -15.26 8.07 6.71
CA ARG A 17 -14.11 8.35 5.84
C ARG A 17 -12.95 7.47 6.29
N PRO A 18 -12.37 6.63 5.40
CA PRO A 18 -11.22 5.80 5.72
C PRO A 18 -10.01 6.65 6.14
N GLN A 19 -9.33 6.21 7.20
CA GLN A 19 -8.27 6.90 7.96
C GLN A 19 -6.89 6.94 7.28
N TRP A 20 -6.80 7.00 5.95
CA TRP A 20 -5.50 7.18 5.25
C TRP A 20 -5.59 8.30 4.23
N ALA A 21 -5.91 9.50 4.71
CA ALA A 21 -5.63 10.72 3.97
C ALA A 21 -4.44 11.38 4.66
N ASP A 22 -3.30 11.36 3.98
CA ASP A 22 -2.08 12.05 4.36
C ASP A 22 -2.36 13.55 4.57
N GLU A 23 -2.48 13.94 5.83
CA GLU A 23 -2.43 15.34 6.25
C GLU A 23 -1.00 15.61 6.73
N ILE A 24 -0.20 16.23 5.86
CA ILE A 24 1.18 16.66 6.18
C ILE A 24 1.06 17.79 7.21
N THR A 25 1.14 17.43 8.49
CA THR A 25 1.19 18.38 9.59
C THR A 25 2.63 18.82 9.79
N THR A 26 2.91 20.08 9.44
CA THR A 26 4.16 20.75 9.76
C THR A 26 4.32 20.78 11.28
N VAL A 27 5.45 20.28 11.79
CA VAL A 27 5.79 20.32 13.22
C VAL A 27 5.99 21.78 13.62
N SER A 28 4.95 22.41 14.14
CA SER A 28 5.04 23.73 14.74
C SER A 28 5.83 23.66 16.03
N GLU A 29 6.93 24.39 16.01
CA GLU A 29 7.77 24.81 17.12
C GLU A 29 6.95 25.17 18.39
N GLY A 30 7.36 24.61 19.53
CA GLY A 30 7.13 25.22 20.84
C GLY A 30 5.99 24.64 21.70
N ARG A 31 6.22 23.48 22.32
CA ARG A 31 5.79 23.26 23.71
C ARG A 31 6.72 22.27 24.41
N ARG A 32 7.67 22.82 25.16
CA ARG A 32 8.58 22.07 26.04
C ARG A 32 7.78 21.66 27.29
N ASP A 33 7.04 20.57 27.18
CA ASP A 33 6.52 19.89 28.37
C ASP A 33 7.48 18.77 28.74
N ASP A 34 8.14 18.92 29.90
CA ASP A 34 9.12 17.98 30.47
C ASP A 34 8.55 16.57 30.74
N ALA A 35 7.27 16.32 30.47
CA ALA A 35 6.61 15.03 30.68
C ALA A 35 6.91 14.01 29.57
N ASP A 36 7.22 14.44 28.35
CA ASP A 36 7.44 13.56 27.18
C ASP A 36 8.92 13.43 26.79
N ALA A 37 9.82 13.87 27.68
CA ALA A 37 11.25 13.68 27.49
C ALA A 37 11.62 12.20 27.70
N ASP A 38 12.39 11.65 26.74
CA ASP A 38 13.00 10.33 26.83
C ASP A 38 13.55 10.10 28.26
N PRO A 39 13.20 8.98 28.93
CA PRO A 39 13.62 8.67 30.30
C PRO A 39 15.14 8.80 30.51
N LEU A 40 15.95 8.60 29.48
CA LEU A 40 17.40 8.84 29.52
C LEU A 40 17.75 10.32 29.64
N VAL A 41 17.10 11.19 28.86
CA VAL A 41 17.32 12.65 28.89
C VAL A 41 16.87 13.23 30.22
N ARG A 42 15.75 12.73 30.77
CA ARG A 42 15.29 13.10 32.11
C ARG A 42 16.31 12.73 33.18
N ARG A 43 16.89 11.53 33.11
CA ARG A 43 17.95 11.08 34.03
C ARG A 43 19.22 11.91 33.91
N ILE A 44 19.65 12.25 32.69
CA ILE A 44 20.86 13.07 32.48
C ILE A 44 20.66 14.47 33.06
N ARG A 45 19.49 15.10 32.86
CA ARG A 45 19.18 16.41 33.46
C ARG A 45 19.02 16.36 34.98
N SER A 46 18.67 15.20 35.55
CA SER A 46 18.52 15.02 37.01
C SER A 46 19.85 14.76 37.72
N LEU A 47 20.94 14.47 37.00
CA LEU A 47 22.25 14.25 37.60
C LEU A 47 22.85 15.59 38.00
N THR A 48 22.91 15.86 39.31
CA THR A 48 23.68 16.97 39.86
C THR A 48 25.16 16.75 39.54
N ILE A 49 25.72 17.64 38.72
CA ILE A 49 27.16 17.67 38.44
C ILE A 49 27.86 17.92 39.77
N ALA A 50 28.56 16.90 40.28
CA ALA A 50 29.40 17.07 41.46
C ALA A 50 30.43 18.17 41.16
N PRO A 51 30.69 19.10 42.10
CA PRO A 51 31.70 20.12 41.90
C PRO A 51 33.03 19.45 41.54
N PRO A 52 33.79 19.99 40.57
CA PRO A 52 35.05 19.39 40.15
C PRO A 52 35.94 19.22 41.38
N LEU A 53 36.44 18.00 41.59
CA LEU A 53 37.32 17.66 42.72
C LEU A 53 38.62 18.47 42.74
N LEU A 54 38.92 19.16 41.63
CA LEU A 54 39.99 20.12 41.50
C LEU A 54 39.36 21.50 41.36
N SER A 55 38.95 22.09 42.49
CA SER A 55 38.87 23.55 42.57
C SER A 55 40.28 24.05 42.30
N SER A 56 40.50 24.64 41.13
CA SER A 56 41.72 25.38 40.84
C SER A 56 41.87 26.41 41.95
N GLN A 57 42.90 26.25 42.76
CA GLN A 57 43.28 27.21 43.78
C GLN A 57 43.69 28.50 43.07
N SER A 58 42.70 29.31 42.76
CA SER A 58 42.82 30.67 42.28
C SER A 58 43.16 31.54 43.48
N GLU A 59 44.43 31.56 43.87
CA GLU A 59 45.08 32.62 44.66
C GLU A 59 46.54 32.21 44.92
N ALA A 60 47.41 32.40 43.93
CA ALA A 60 48.83 32.69 44.13
C ALA A 60 49.43 33.08 42.77
N GLU A 61 49.77 34.35 42.66
CA GLU A 61 50.58 34.92 41.60
C GLU A 61 51.90 34.14 41.44
N ALA A 62 52.09 33.55 40.27
CA ALA A 62 53.37 33.52 39.53
C ALA A 62 53.16 32.70 38.26
N GLU A 63 53.47 33.30 37.12
CA GLU A 63 53.52 32.65 35.83
C GLU A 63 54.43 31.41 35.87
N SER A 64 53.87 30.23 36.05
CA SER A 64 54.55 28.95 35.76
C SER A 64 53.89 28.34 34.54
N SER A 65 54.41 28.76 33.39
CA SER A 65 54.06 28.24 32.07
C SER A 65 54.14 26.70 32.05
N LEU A 66 53.15 26.06 31.44
CA LEU A 66 53.04 24.61 31.24
C LEU A 66 54.31 23.94 30.67
N THR A 67 55.16 24.72 29.98
CA THR A 67 56.48 24.27 29.51
C THR A 67 57.46 24.00 30.64
N ASP A 68 57.37 24.71 31.76
CA ASP A 68 58.28 24.53 32.90
C ASP A 68 57.95 23.23 33.67
N ILE A 69 56.69 22.79 33.64
CA ILE A 69 56.25 21.51 34.20
C ILE A 69 56.73 20.33 33.33
N LEU A 70 56.73 20.47 32.00
CA LEU A 70 57.19 19.43 31.07
C LEU A 70 58.73 19.30 31.04
N VAL A 71 59.45 20.40 31.24
CA VAL A 71 60.93 20.45 31.20
C VAL A 71 61.54 20.12 32.56
N ARG A 72 60.79 20.26 33.66
CA ARG A 72 61.22 19.82 34.98
C ARG A 72 61.22 18.29 35.04
N LYS A 73 62.36 17.72 34.66
CA LYS A 73 62.77 16.36 35.01
C LYS A 73 62.37 16.13 36.48
N PRO A 74 61.52 15.13 36.80
CA PRO A 74 61.13 14.91 38.18
C PRO A 74 62.40 14.62 38.96
N SER A 75 62.80 15.54 39.83
CA SER A 75 63.80 15.27 40.85
C SER A 75 63.27 14.09 41.64
N ILE A 76 63.94 12.95 41.47
CA ILE A 76 63.67 11.70 42.16
C ILE A 76 64.00 11.97 43.64
N SER A 77 63.06 12.54 44.37
CA SER A 77 63.04 12.49 45.83
C SER A 77 62.81 11.03 46.22
N SER A 78 63.75 10.50 47.00
CA SER A 78 63.81 9.12 47.51
C SER A 78 62.46 8.53 47.88
N ALA A 79 61.87 7.80 46.93
CA ALA A 79 60.90 6.75 47.21
C ALA A 79 61.58 5.45 46.79
N THR A 80 62.08 4.72 47.78
CA THR A 80 62.30 3.28 47.76
C THR A 80 62.82 2.74 46.43
N SER A 81 64.14 2.81 46.24
CA SER A 81 64.86 2.07 45.20
C SER A 81 64.74 0.57 45.48
N GLY A 82 63.58 -0.01 45.20
CA GLY A 82 63.47 -1.42 44.88
C GLY A 82 64.12 -1.58 43.52
N ASN A 83 65.26 -2.26 43.48
CA ASN A 83 65.97 -2.63 42.26
C ASN A 83 65.08 -3.58 41.43
N LEU A 84 64.08 -3.03 40.74
CA LEU A 84 63.24 -3.77 39.82
C LEU A 84 64.06 -4.01 38.56
N ASN A 85 64.33 -5.28 38.27
CA ASN A 85 65.13 -5.65 37.12
C ASN A 85 64.42 -5.16 35.84
N PRO A 86 65.08 -4.36 34.98
CA PRO A 86 64.45 -3.74 33.82
C PRO A 86 63.89 -4.78 32.83
N ASN A 87 64.44 -6.00 32.80
CA ASN A 87 63.89 -7.09 31.99
C ASN A 87 62.52 -7.55 32.48
N VAL A 88 62.33 -7.68 33.80
CA VAL A 88 61.03 -8.09 34.38
C VAL A 88 59.97 -7.02 34.13
N LEU A 89 60.36 -5.75 34.16
CA LEU A 89 59.46 -4.64 33.84
C LEU A 89 59.08 -4.64 32.36
N ALA A 90 60.03 -4.89 31.44
CA ALA A 90 59.75 -5.01 30.01
C ALA A 90 58.85 -6.21 29.67
N GLU A 91 59.05 -7.34 30.37
CA GLU A 91 58.22 -8.54 30.26
C GLU A 91 56.78 -8.26 30.72
N LEU A 92 56.60 -7.58 31.86
CA LEU A 92 55.28 -7.19 32.36
C LEU A 92 54.55 -6.25 31.39
N PHE A 93 55.26 -5.28 30.80
CA PHE A 93 54.67 -4.40 29.78
C PHE A 93 54.30 -5.14 28.50
N SER A 94 55.07 -6.17 28.12
CA SER A 94 54.76 -7.02 26.97
C SER A 94 53.51 -7.85 27.24
N LEU A 95 53.43 -8.50 28.41
CA LEU A 95 52.27 -9.28 28.83
C LEU A 95 51.01 -8.41 28.94
N TYR A 96 51.14 -7.19 29.47
CA TYR A 96 50.03 -6.23 29.53
C TYR A 96 49.58 -5.76 28.14
N ARG A 97 50.52 -5.52 27.22
CA ARG A 97 50.20 -5.13 25.84
C ARG A 97 49.47 -6.24 25.08
N GLU A 98 49.93 -7.48 25.24
CA GLU A 98 49.26 -8.65 24.65
C GLU A 98 47.85 -8.82 25.22
N TRP A 99 47.70 -8.69 26.54
CA TRP A 99 46.38 -8.69 27.19
C TRP A 99 45.48 -7.56 26.64
N GLN A 100 46.01 -6.35 26.46
CA GLN A 100 45.27 -5.23 25.86
C GLN A 100 44.80 -5.54 24.43
N GLU A 101 45.67 -6.11 23.59
CA GLU A 101 45.32 -6.49 22.22
C GLU A 101 44.26 -7.59 22.16
N GLU A 102 44.36 -8.62 23.01
CA GLU A 102 43.35 -9.67 23.07
C GLU A 102 41.98 -9.15 23.51
N ASN A 103 41.96 -8.25 24.49
CA ASN A 103 40.72 -7.62 24.94
C ASN A 103 40.11 -6.74 23.85
N ALA A 104 40.92 -5.95 23.14
CA ALA A 104 40.48 -5.18 21.99
C ALA A 104 39.86 -6.09 20.89
N LYS A 105 40.52 -7.21 20.57
CA LYS A 105 40.02 -8.21 19.60
C LYS A 105 38.72 -8.89 20.08
N LYS A 106 38.55 -9.14 21.38
CA LYS A 106 37.31 -9.71 21.93
C LYS A 106 36.16 -8.70 21.84
N ILE A 107 36.42 -7.44 22.16
CA ILE A 107 35.42 -6.36 22.06
C ILE A 107 35.03 -6.15 20.60
N SER A 108 36.00 -6.03 19.68
CA SER A 108 35.70 -5.82 18.26
C SER A 108 34.91 -6.98 17.66
N ARG A 109 35.25 -8.23 18.00
CA ARG A 109 34.47 -9.40 17.56
C ARG A 109 33.04 -9.39 18.09
N LYS A 110 32.82 -9.04 19.36
CA LYS A 110 31.46 -8.91 19.92
C LYS A 110 30.65 -7.82 19.20
N GLN A 111 31.26 -6.66 18.96
CA GLN A 111 30.61 -5.57 18.24
C GLN A 111 30.29 -5.95 16.80
N LEU A 112 31.24 -6.58 16.09
CA LEU A 112 31.04 -7.07 14.73
C LEU A 112 29.94 -8.14 14.68
N PHE A 113 29.94 -9.07 15.63
CA PHE A 113 28.91 -10.10 15.73
C PHE A 113 27.52 -9.49 16.01
N SER A 114 27.44 -8.51 16.91
CA SER A 114 26.20 -7.78 17.17
C SER A 114 25.69 -7.02 15.95
N LEU A 115 26.59 -6.34 15.22
CA LEU A 115 26.26 -5.64 13.97
C LEU A 115 25.79 -6.63 12.89
N LEU A 116 26.44 -7.79 12.80
CA LEU A 116 26.07 -8.82 11.84
C LEU A 116 24.67 -9.37 12.14
N ILE A 117 24.35 -9.65 13.41
CA ILE A 117 23.00 -10.09 13.80
C ILE A 117 21.97 -9.02 13.42
N PHE A 118 22.20 -7.76 13.78
CA PHE A 118 21.27 -6.68 13.46
C PHE A 118 21.04 -6.51 11.96
N TYR A 119 22.11 -6.64 11.16
CA TYR A 119 22.01 -6.57 9.70
C TYR A 119 21.25 -7.75 9.10
N LEU A 120 21.47 -8.97 9.61
CA LEU A 120 20.79 -10.16 9.13
C LEU A 120 19.29 -10.14 9.46
N ASP A 121 18.94 -9.77 10.68
CA ASP A 121 17.54 -9.65 11.13
C ASP A 121 16.77 -8.59 10.30
N GLY A 122 17.37 -7.42 10.09
CA GLY A 122 16.77 -6.39 9.23
C GLY A 122 16.63 -6.83 7.78
N LYS A 123 17.55 -7.65 7.27
CA LYS A 123 17.47 -8.20 5.90
C LYS A 123 16.30 -9.17 5.77
N GLU A 124 16.11 -10.06 6.74
CA GLU A 124 14.99 -11.00 6.77
C GLU A 124 13.63 -10.28 6.84
N GLU A 125 13.52 -9.22 7.66
CA GLU A 125 12.30 -8.41 7.72
C GLU A 125 11.97 -7.77 6.37
N ILE A 126 12.98 -7.20 5.69
CA ILE A 126 12.81 -6.59 4.37
C ILE A 126 12.38 -7.64 3.34
N GLU A 127 12.99 -8.82 3.34
CA GLU A 127 12.65 -9.91 2.42
C GLU A 127 11.19 -10.38 2.61
N ASN A 128 10.76 -10.58 3.85
CA ASN A 128 9.37 -10.93 4.16
C ASN A 128 8.37 -9.84 3.73
N LYS A 129 8.73 -8.56 3.90
CA LYS A 129 7.89 -7.44 3.44
C LYS A 129 7.80 -7.39 1.91
N ILE A 130 8.89 -7.69 1.20
CA ILE A 130 8.91 -7.77 -0.26
C ILE A 130 8.01 -8.91 -0.74
N GLU A 131 8.14 -10.10 -0.15
CA GLU A 131 7.30 -11.25 -0.50
C GLU A 131 5.81 -10.97 -0.26
N THR A 132 5.49 -10.34 0.88
CA THR A 132 4.10 -9.93 1.19
C THR A 132 3.59 -8.91 0.18
N ALA A 133 4.41 -7.92 -0.20
CA ALA A 133 4.03 -6.91 -1.19
C ALA A 133 3.79 -7.53 -2.57
N ASP A 134 4.63 -8.48 -2.98
CA ASP A 134 4.46 -9.20 -4.26
C ASP A 134 3.17 -10.03 -4.27
N ALA A 135 2.90 -10.79 -3.19
CA ALA A 135 1.67 -11.56 -3.06
C ALA A 135 0.40 -10.67 -3.10
N LEU A 136 0.46 -9.48 -2.51
CA LEU A 136 -0.62 -8.49 -2.58
C LEU A 136 -0.77 -7.90 -3.98
N ALA A 137 0.33 -7.58 -4.66
CA ALA A 137 0.32 -7.05 -6.02
C ALA A 137 -0.33 -8.05 -6.99
N VAL A 138 0.00 -9.33 -6.90
CA VAL A 138 -0.61 -10.40 -7.72
C VAL A 138 -2.11 -10.51 -7.45
N LYS A 139 -2.55 -10.52 -6.18
CA LYS A 139 -3.97 -10.57 -5.82
C LYS A 139 -4.74 -9.35 -6.31
N LEU A 140 -4.13 -8.17 -6.23
CA LEU A 140 -4.73 -6.93 -6.72
C LEU A 140 -4.92 -6.98 -8.24
N LEU A 141 -3.88 -7.41 -8.97
CA LEU A 141 -3.94 -7.56 -10.42
C LEU A 141 -5.01 -8.57 -10.84
N GLN A 142 -5.10 -9.71 -10.16
CA GLN A 142 -6.13 -10.72 -10.43
C GLN A 142 -7.54 -10.15 -10.23
N ARG A 143 -7.77 -9.43 -9.13
CA ARG A 143 -9.07 -8.81 -8.83
C ARG A 143 -9.43 -7.74 -9.86
N PHE A 144 -8.46 -6.94 -10.29
CA PHE A 144 -8.66 -5.94 -11.35
C PHE A 144 -9.02 -6.59 -12.68
N ASN A 145 -8.29 -7.63 -13.10
CA ASN A 145 -8.57 -8.33 -14.36
C ASN A 145 -9.96 -8.99 -14.37
N TYR A 146 -10.37 -9.58 -13.24
CA TYR A 146 -11.73 -10.09 -13.10
C TYR A 146 -12.78 -8.98 -13.23
N SER A 147 -12.59 -7.87 -12.50
CA SER A 147 -13.48 -6.71 -12.58
C SER A 147 -13.56 -6.15 -13.99
N LEU A 148 -12.43 -6.03 -14.68
CA LEU A 148 -12.35 -5.53 -16.05
C LEU A 148 -13.11 -6.44 -17.03
N THR A 149 -12.96 -7.76 -16.88
CA THR A 149 -13.66 -8.73 -17.72
C THR A 149 -15.17 -8.71 -17.47
N SER A 150 -15.58 -8.61 -16.21
CA SER A 150 -16.99 -8.46 -15.82
C SER A 150 -17.59 -7.16 -16.38
N MET A 151 -16.91 -6.02 -16.22
CA MET A 151 -17.34 -4.74 -16.78
C MET A 151 -17.44 -4.76 -18.30
N ARG A 152 -16.47 -5.38 -18.98
CA ARG A 152 -16.49 -5.52 -20.44
C ARG A 152 -17.69 -6.36 -20.88
N SER A 153 -17.98 -7.45 -20.18
CA SER A 153 -19.17 -8.27 -20.44
C SER A 153 -20.46 -7.44 -20.25
N THR A 154 -20.61 -6.74 -19.12
CA THR A 154 -21.78 -5.89 -18.88
C THR A 154 -21.92 -4.80 -19.96
N SER A 155 -20.82 -4.16 -20.35
CA SER A 155 -20.81 -3.17 -21.43
C SER A 155 -21.25 -3.75 -22.76
N HIS A 156 -20.82 -4.97 -23.08
CA HIS A 156 -21.22 -5.65 -24.31
C HIS A 156 -22.71 -6.00 -24.31
N ASN A 157 -23.21 -6.59 -23.22
CA ASN A 157 -24.64 -6.90 -23.07
C ASN A 157 -25.50 -5.62 -23.16
N LEU A 158 -25.07 -4.51 -22.54
CA LEU A 158 -25.79 -3.23 -22.63
C LEU A 158 -25.75 -2.64 -24.04
N ALA A 159 -24.67 -2.85 -24.80
CA ALA A 159 -24.61 -2.42 -26.20
C ALA A 159 -25.64 -3.18 -27.07
N GLU A 160 -25.91 -4.45 -26.76
CA GLU A 160 -26.92 -5.27 -27.45
C GLU A 160 -28.37 -4.89 -27.11
N VAL A 161 -28.61 -4.20 -25.99
CA VAL A 161 -29.96 -3.76 -25.60
C VAL A 161 -30.54 -2.76 -26.60
N HIS A 162 -29.71 -1.87 -27.16
CA HIS A 162 -30.21 -0.81 -28.05
C HIS A 162 -30.76 -1.35 -29.39
N PRO A 163 -30.06 -2.25 -30.11
CA PRO A 163 -30.63 -2.94 -31.27
C PRO A 163 -31.93 -3.67 -30.95
N LEU A 164 -31.97 -4.45 -29.86
CA LEU A 164 -33.18 -5.18 -29.46
C LEU A 164 -34.36 -4.25 -29.17
N GLN A 165 -34.10 -3.08 -28.57
CA GLN A 165 -35.13 -2.08 -28.33
C GLN A 165 -35.74 -1.55 -29.64
N ILE A 166 -34.93 -1.39 -30.69
CA ILE A 166 -35.40 -0.98 -32.02
C ILE A 166 -36.27 -2.08 -32.63
N GLU A 167 -35.80 -3.32 -32.65
CA GLU A 167 -36.55 -4.46 -33.21
C GLU A 167 -37.90 -4.68 -32.51
N VAL A 168 -37.93 -4.57 -31.18
CA VAL A 168 -39.19 -4.62 -30.40
C VAL A 168 -40.11 -3.46 -30.76
N GLY A 169 -39.54 -2.27 -31.01
CA GLY A 169 -40.28 -1.09 -31.47
C GLY A 169 -40.91 -1.28 -32.84
N GLU A 170 -40.15 -1.81 -33.80
CA GLU A 170 -40.62 -2.12 -35.16
C GLU A 170 -41.71 -3.18 -35.15
N LEU A 171 -41.49 -4.30 -34.43
CA LEU A 171 -42.46 -5.37 -34.28
C LEU A 171 -43.78 -4.87 -33.68
N LYS A 172 -43.69 -4.02 -32.65
CA LYS A 172 -44.87 -3.37 -32.05
C LYS A 172 -45.59 -2.47 -33.07
N GLY A 173 -44.86 -1.75 -33.90
CA GLY A 173 -45.40 -0.95 -34.99
C GLY A 173 -46.19 -1.79 -35.98
N SER A 174 -45.57 -2.84 -36.54
CA SER A 174 -46.22 -3.77 -37.47
C SER A 174 -47.43 -4.48 -36.86
N LEU A 175 -47.34 -4.89 -35.59
CA LEU A 175 -48.48 -5.50 -34.90
C LEU A 175 -49.65 -4.52 -34.74
N THR A 176 -49.36 -3.26 -34.42
CA THR A 176 -50.38 -2.20 -34.32
C THR A 176 -51.05 -1.94 -35.66
N GLU A 177 -50.27 -1.96 -36.75
CA GLU A 177 -50.79 -1.85 -38.10
C GLU A 177 -51.71 -3.02 -38.45
N VAL A 178 -51.30 -4.27 -38.18
CA VAL A 178 -52.13 -5.46 -38.41
C VAL A 178 -53.43 -5.40 -37.60
N ILE A 179 -53.37 -5.03 -36.32
CA ILE A 179 -54.57 -4.88 -35.48
C ILE A 179 -55.49 -3.79 -36.04
N SER A 180 -54.94 -2.65 -36.46
CA SER A 180 -55.70 -1.57 -37.08
C SER A 180 -56.35 -2.01 -38.39
N ASN A 181 -55.63 -2.76 -39.22
CA ASN A 181 -56.16 -3.34 -40.45
C ASN A 181 -57.31 -4.31 -40.16
N CYS A 182 -57.15 -5.20 -39.17
CA CYS A 182 -58.20 -6.09 -38.71
C CYS A 182 -59.42 -5.31 -38.15
N ASP A 183 -59.22 -4.24 -37.39
CA ASP A 183 -60.31 -3.40 -36.87
C ASP A 183 -61.07 -2.69 -38.02
N ALA A 184 -60.35 -2.14 -38.99
CA ALA A 184 -60.94 -1.57 -40.20
C ALA A 184 -61.71 -2.62 -41.01
N LEU A 185 -61.18 -3.84 -41.12
CA LEU A 185 -61.86 -4.98 -41.74
C LEU A 185 -63.15 -5.33 -40.99
N CYS A 186 -63.10 -5.44 -39.66
CA CYS A 186 -64.26 -5.71 -38.82
C CYS A 186 -65.34 -4.62 -38.98
N LYS A 187 -64.95 -3.34 -39.01
CA LYS A 187 -65.87 -2.21 -39.25
C LYS A 187 -66.52 -2.27 -40.62
N ARG A 188 -65.77 -2.62 -41.68
CA ARG A 188 -66.35 -2.81 -43.03
C ARG A 188 -67.33 -3.98 -43.08
N ILE A 189 -66.99 -5.11 -42.47
CA ILE A 189 -67.91 -6.27 -42.40
C ILE A 189 -69.20 -5.89 -41.69
N ALA A 190 -69.10 -5.13 -40.59
CA ALA A 190 -70.28 -4.67 -39.84
C ALA A 190 -71.16 -3.70 -40.65
N ALA A 191 -70.56 -2.88 -41.53
CA ALA A 191 -71.29 -1.86 -42.31
C ALA A 191 -71.86 -2.39 -43.63
N GLU A 192 -71.09 -3.18 -44.39
CA GLU A 192 -71.42 -3.60 -45.76
C GLU A 192 -71.82 -5.08 -45.87
N GLY A 193 -71.60 -5.87 -44.81
CA GLY A 193 -71.79 -7.31 -44.81
C GLY A 193 -70.61 -8.09 -45.46
N PRO A 194 -70.51 -9.40 -45.20
CA PRO A 194 -69.36 -10.23 -45.62
C PRO A 194 -69.26 -10.43 -47.15
N GLU A 195 -70.32 -10.18 -47.91
CA GLU A 195 -70.36 -10.40 -49.36
C GLU A 195 -69.50 -9.38 -50.15
N SER A 196 -69.28 -8.18 -49.61
CA SER A 196 -68.40 -7.14 -50.21
C SER A 196 -66.92 -7.56 -50.24
N LEU A 197 -66.49 -8.39 -49.28
CA LEU A 197 -65.11 -8.89 -49.22
C LEU A 197 -64.86 -10.07 -50.17
N ARG A 198 -65.90 -10.82 -50.53
CA ARG A 198 -65.78 -11.99 -51.43
C ARG A 198 -65.44 -11.61 -52.86
N SER A 199 -65.74 -10.38 -53.28
CA SER A 199 -65.31 -9.84 -54.58
C SER A 199 -63.88 -9.28 -54.55
N SER A 200 -63.37 -8.88 -53.39
CA SER A 200 -62.05 -8.23 -53.22
C SER A 200 -60.90 -9.22 -52.94
N VAL A 201 -61.19 -10.43 -52.48
CA VAL A 201 -60.16 -11.45 -52.22
C VAL A 201 -59.84 -12.18 -53.53
N GLN A 202 -58.73 -11.80 -54.17
CA GLN A 202 -58.09 -12.67 -55.15
C GLN A 202 -57.37 -13.81 -54.39
N PRO A 203 -57.57 -15.09 -54.74
CA PRO A 203 -56.93 -16.19 -54.04
C PRO A 203 -55.41 -16.03 -54.06
N PHE A 204 -54.75 -16.12 -52.90
CA PHE A 204 -53.30 -16.21 -52.83
C PHE A 204 -52.86 -17.50 -53.53
N ILE A 205 -52.32 -17.40 -54.74
CA ILE A 205 -51.67 -18.51 -55.43
C ILE A 205 -50.30 -18.70 -54.77
N PRO A 206 -50.01 -19.85 -54.15
CA PRO A 206 -48.68 -20.14 -53.65
C PRO A 206 -47.71 -20.19 -54.85
N ALA A 207 -46.64 -19.41 -54.80
CA ALA A 207 -45.57 -19.47 -55.79
C ALA A 207 -45.03 -20.90 -55.86
N ARG A 208 -45.21 -21.53 -57.01
CA ARG A 208 -44.65 -22.84 -57.35
C ARG A 208 -43.13 -22.72 -57.31
N ALA A 209 -42.50 -23.30 -56.29
CA ALA A 209 -41.07 -23.53 -56.30
C ALA A 209 -40.73 -24.38 -57.52
N GLU A 210 -39.97 -23.83 -58.45
CA GLU A 210 -39.39 -24.57 -59.56
C GLU A 210 -38.38 -25.56 -58.98
N ALA A 211 -38.76 -26.83 -59.00
CA ALA A 211 -37.85 -27.94 -58.92
C ALA A 211 -37.13 -28.05 -60.27
N GLU A 212 -36.01 -27.36 -60.43
CA GLU A 212 -35.00 -27.77 -61.40
C GLU A 212 -34.07 -28.78 -60.72
N GLY A 213 -34.31 -30.05 -61.04
CA GLY A 213 -33.31 -31.08 -60.86
C GLY A 213 -32.16 -30.86 -61.84
N SER A 214 -30.94 -30.95 -61.33
CA SER A 214 -29.79 -31.42 -62.10
C SER A 214 -28.91 -32.20 -61.14
N GLY A 215 -29.01 -33.52 -61.26
CA GLY A 215 -28.18 -34.44 -60.50
C GLY A 215 -26.74 -34.43 -61.00
N SER A 216 -25.81 -34.71 -60.09
CA SER A 216 -24.66 -35.54 -60.40
C SER A 216 -24.39 -36.42 -59.19
N LEU A 217 -24.68 -37.70 -59.37
CA LEU A 217 -24.16 -38.79 -58.58
C LEU A 217 -22.66 -38.92 -58.88
N ASP A 218 -21.84 -39.08 -57.85
CA ASP A 218 -20.62 -39.88 -57.96
C ASP A 218 -20.35 -40.58 -56.61
N PRO A 219 -20.31 -41.93 -56.58
CA PRO A 219 -19.96 -42.69 -55.39
C PRO A 219 -18.52 -43.23 -55.47
N LYS A 220 -17.76 -43.09 -54.39
CA LYS A 220 -16.65 -44.00 -54.00
C LYS A 220 -16.28 -43.69 -52.54
N GLN A 221 -16.61 -44.55 -51.56
CA GLN A 221 -15.75 -45.65 -51.06
C GLN A 221 -14.27 -45.25 -51.04
N GLU A 222 -13.56 -45.25 -49.91
CA GLU A 222 -13.33 -46.41 -49.05
C GLU A 222 -12.66 -45.97 -47.73
N SER A 223 -12.92 -46.75 -46.68
CA SER A 223 -12.18 -47.01 -45.41
C SER A 223 -11.21 -45.99 -44.81
#